data_AF-A0A368FBT1-F1
#
_entry.id   AF-A0A368FBT1-F1
#
_cell.length_a   1.000
_cell.length_b   1.000
_cell.length_c   1.000
_cell.angle_alpha   90.00
_cell.angle_beta   90.00
_cell.angle_gamma   90.00
#
_symmetry.space_group_name_H-M   'P 1'
#
loop_
_entity.id
_entity.type
_entity.pdbx_description
1 polymer ?
#
loop_
_entity_poly.entity_id
_entity_poly.type
_entity_poly.pdbx_seq_one_letter_code
_entity_poly.pdbx_strand_id
1 'polypeptide(L)'
;MVLPLENKLKHPEDMLGWTGVLTTGMSLVTIVYTYCGFFGYITYGEDVQGSITLNLPDTGVNIAVKILLIFVVFFGNVLQMYVIIEMLWPPLRKRLEMRKKSETVILGLEYLFRVGVVCFAMLWAIAIPNLDEIIPFVGITAGMLLSLIIPSIVDLIVFSRVRFENDSTLQKIWFVVHNAFLCLMGCFFLVSGLQANIVSLVNK
;
A
#
# COMPACT_ATOMS: atom_id res chain seq x y z
N MET A 1 3.33 7.20 -3.09
CA MET A 1 4.26 7.99 -2.25
C MET A 1 5.56 8.38 -2.96
N VAL A 2 5.87 7.83 -4.15
CA VAL A 2 7.11 8.19 -4.87
C VAL A 2 7.07 9.63 -5.41
N LEU A 3 5.97 10.04 -6.07
CA LEU A 3 5.87 11.38 -6.67
C LEU A 3 5.94 12.55 -5.67
N PRO A 4 5.23 12.53 -4.51
CA PRO A 4 5.39 13.59 -3.53
C PRO A 4 6.76 13.60 -2.85
N LEU A 5 7.43 12.44 -2.75
CA LEU A 5 8.78 12.34 -2.21
C LEU A 5 9.80 12.95 -3.19
N GLU A 6 9.68 12.61 -4.48
CA GLU A 6 10.47 13.19 -5.57
C GLU A 6 10.41 14.72 -5.56
N ASN A 7 9.20 15.28 -5.44
CA ASN A 7 8.95 16.72 -5.37
C ASN A 7 9.57 17.41 -4.15
N LYS A 8 9.94 16.65 -3.10
CA LYS A 8 10.56 17.18 -1.88
C LYS A 8 12.08 16.99 -1.84
N LEU A 9 12.68 16.29 -2.80
CA LEU A 9 14.12 16.13 -2.88
C LEU A 9 14.79 17.41 -3.38
N LYS A 10 15.97 17.71 -2.82
CA LYS A 10 16.81 18.83 -3.29
C LYS A 10 17.31 18.59 -4.72
N HIS A 11 17.62 17.33 -5.03
CA HIS A 11 18.05 16.85 -6.35
C HIS A 11 17.13 15.69 -6.76
N PRO A 12 16.06 15.93 -7.53
CA PRO A 12 15.10 14.90 -7.91
C PRO A 12 15.71 13.87 -8.87
N GLU A 13 16.71 14.26 -9.67
CA GLU A 13 17.45 13.33 -10.55
C GLU A 13 18.13 12.17 -9.80
N ASP A 14 18.55 12.40 -8.55
CA ASP A 14 19.23 11.41 -7.71
C ASP A 14 18.25 10.46 -7.00
N MET A 15 16.95 10.56 -7.28
CA MET A 15 15.95 9.63 -6.72
C MET A 15 16.15 8.21 -7.24
N LEU A 16 16.50 8.09 -8.53
CA LEU A 16 16.68 6.84 -9.26
C LEU A 16 18.18 6.50 -9.42
N GLY A 17 18.50 5.23 -9.63
CA GLY A 17 19.87 4.75 -9.82
C GLY A 17 20.33 3.73 -8.77
N TRP A 18 21.53 3.18 -8.94
CA TRP A 18 22.06 2.12 -8.06
C TRP A 18 22.26 2.58 -6.62
N THR A 19 22.78 3.79 -6.43
CA THR A 19 22.93 4.47 -5.14
C THR A 19 21.84 5.52 -4.88
N GLY A 20 20.76 5.51 -5.68
CA GLY A 20 19.66 6.46 -5.53
C GLY A 20 18.92 6.29 -4.21
N VAL A 21 18.22 7.34 -3.77
CA VAL A 21 17.48 7.35 -2.50
C VAL A 21 16.46 6.21 -2.44
N LEU A 22 15.80 5.89 -3.56
CA LEU A 22 14.80 4.83 -3.61
C LEU A 22 15.43 3.43 -3.44
N THR A 23 16.48 3.14 -4.20
CA THR A 23 17.15 1.82 -4.19
C THR A 23 17.79 1.54 -2.84
N THR A 24 18.49 2.53 -2.27
CA THR A 24 19.12 2.41 -0.96
C THR A 24 18.08 2.21 0.15
N GLY A 25 17.00 3.00 0.15
CA GLY A 25 15.90 2.83 1.10
C GLY A 25 15.23 1.46 1.01
N MET A 26 14.91 0.99 -0.19
CA MET A 26 14.30 -0.33 -0.40
C MET A 26 15.24 -1.47 0.02
N SER A 27 16.53 -1.36 -0.27
CA SER A 27 17.52 -2.37 0.14
C SER A 27 17.62 -2.49 1.66
N LEU A 28 17.65 -1.36 2.38
CA LEU A 28 17.71 -1.32 3.84
C LEU A 28 16.47 -1.96 4.46
N VAL A 29 15.28 -1.58 3.98
CA VAL A 29 14.01 -2.17 4.45
C VAL A 29 13.98 -3.67 4.21
N THR A 30 14.44 -4.13 3.05
CA THR A 30 14.51 -5.55 2.70
C THR A 30 15.41 -6.32 3.67
N ILE A 31 16.59 -5.78 3.99
CA ILE A 31 17.53 -6.41 4.93
C ILE A 31 16.89 -6.51 6.33
N VAL A 32 16.29 -5.43 6.82
CA VAL A 32 15.65 -5.41 8.14
C VAL A 32 14.48 -6.40 8.21
N TYR A 33 13.61 -6.43 7.20
CA TYR A 33 12.48 -7.35 7.17
C TYR A 33 12.91 -8.81 7.04
N THR A 34 13.94 -9.08 6.23
CA THR A 34 14.51 -10.44 6.11
C THR A 34 15.11 -10.88 7.44
N TYR A 35 15.84 -10.00 8.13
CA TYR A 35 16.41 -10.30 9.45
C TYR A 35 15.30 -10.58 10.47
N CYS A 36 14.29 -9.71 10.59
CA CYS A 36 13.17 -9.90 11.51
C CYS A 36 12.38 -11.19 11.20
N GLY A 37 12.13 -11.49 9.92
CA GLY A 37 11.45 -12.72 9.51
C GLY A 37 12.25 -13.97 9.83
N PHE A 38 13.54 -13.99 9.50
CA PHE A 38 14.43 -15.12 9.71
C PHE A 38 14.62 -15.45 11.20
N PHE A 39 15.00 -14.46 12.02
CA PHE A 39 15.19 -14.66 13.46
C PHE A 39 13.87 -14.87 14.19
N GLY A 40 12.78 -14.26 13.72
CA GLY A 40 11.43 -14.52 14.22
C GLY A 40 11.05 -15.99 14.06
N TYR A 41 11.25 -16.56 12.87
CA TYR A 41 10.95 -17.97 12.61
C TYR A 41 11.84 -18.92 13.41
N ILE A 42 13.15 -18.66 13.53
CA ILE A 42 14.05 -19.50 14.36
C ILE A 42 13.62 -19.52 15.83
N THR A 43 13.09 -18.41 16.34
CA THR A 43 12.73 -18.29 17.76
C THR A 43 11.43 -19.00 18.10
N TYR A 44 10.41 -18.88 17.24
CA TYR A 44 9.05 -19.39 17.53
C TYR A 44 8.71 -20.68 16.78
N GLY A 45 9.47 -21.05 15.75
CA GLY A 45 9.24 -22.26 14.96
C GLY A 45 7.85 -22.31 14.33
N GLU A 46 7.20 -23.46 14.44
CA GLU A 46 5.84 -23.70 13.90
C GLU A 46 4.73 -23.02 14.70
N ASP A 47 5.00 -22.57 15.94
CA ASP A 47 4.02 -21.92 16.81
C ASP A 47 3.84 -20.41 16.51
N VAL A 48 4.42 -19.92 15.41
CA VAL A 48 4.36 -18.50 15.05
C VAL A 48 2.94 -18.08 14.67
N GLN A 49 2.33 -17.24 15.52
CA GLN A 49 1.04 -16.61 15.21
C GLN A 49 1.12 -15.59 14.07
N GLY A 50 -0.03 -15.12 13.57
CA GLY A 50 -0.17 -14.18 12.45
C GLY A 50 0.59 -12.85 12.57
N SER A 51 1.09 -12.52 13.75
CA SER A 51 2.13 -11.51 13.93
C SER A 51 3.16 -11.98 14.95
N ILE A 52 4.44 -11.71 14.70
CA ILE A 52 5.54 -12.05 15.62
C ILE A 52 5.31 -11.42 17.01
N THR A 53 4.67 -10.26 17.03
CA THR A 53 4.41 -9.48 18.24
C THR A 53 3.40 -10.13 19.18
N LEU A 54 2.55 -11.02 18.66
CA LEU A 54 1.59 -11.76 19.46
C LEU A 54 2.26 -12.93 20.21
N ASN A 55 3.39 -13.43 19.70
CA ASN A 55 4.17 -14.51 20.33
C ASN A 55 5.11 -14.02 21.45
N LEU A 56 5.28 -12.69 21.61
CA LEU A 56 6.16 -12.13 22.64
C LEU A 56 5.62 -12.47 24.05
N PRO A 57 6.39 -13.19 24.89
CA PRO A 57 5.98 -13.46 26.27
C PRO A 57 6.00 -12.19 27.10
N ASP A 58 5.14 -12.08 28.11
CA ASP A 58 4.99 -10.90 28.96
C ASP A 58 6.11 -10.78 30.01
N THR A 59 7.33 -10.59 29.53
CA THR A 59 8.49 -10.20 30.34
C THR A 59 8.62 -8.68 30.38
N GLY A 60 9.32 -8.11 31.37
CA GLY A 60 9.41 -6.65 31.54
C GLY A 60 9.89 -5.90 30.28
N VAL A 61 10.91 -6.43 29.60
CA VAL A 61 11.43 -5.84 28.34
C VAL A 61 10.42 -5.99 27.20
N ASN A 62 9.77 -7.14 27.07
CA ASN A 62 8.82 -7.39 25.99
C ASN A 62 7.53 -6.56 26.15
N ILE A 63 7.09 -6.30 27.38
CA ILE A 63 5.98 -5.39 27.66
C ILE A 63 6.32 -3.99 27.17
N ALA A 64 7.56 -3.51 27.42
CA ALA A 64 8.01 -2.21 26.91
C ALA A 64 7.99 -2.17 25.37
N VAL A 65 8.39 -3.26 24.69
CA VAL A 65 8.31 -3.38 23.22
C VAL A 65 6.86 -3.36 22.74
N LYS A 66 5.94 -4.09 23.39
CA LYS A 66 4.51 -4.08 23.06
C LYS A 66 3.91 -2.67 23.21
N ILE A 67 4.25 -1.95 24.28
CA ILE A 67 3.80 -0.56 24.52
C ILE A 67 4.32 0.35 23.41
N LEU A 68 5.62 0.26 23.07
CA LEU A 68 6.20 1.05 21.99
C LEU A 68 5.50 0.78 20.65
N LEU A 69 5.19 -0.48 20.37
CA LEU A 69 4.46 -0.87 19.17
C LEU A 69 3.05 -0.28 19.12
N ILE A 70 2.33 -0.30 20.25
CA ILE A 70 1.01 0.34 20.35
C ILE A 70 1.11 1.82 20.00
N PHE A 71 2.11 2.54 20.51
CA PHE A 71 2.34 3.93 20.15
C PHE A 71 2.64 4.11 18.66
N VAL A 72 3.53 3.30 18.09
CA VAL A 72 3.88 3.36 16.66
C VAL A 72 2.65 3.13 15.78
N VAL A 73 1.83 2.13 16.09
CA VAL A 73 0.59 1.83 15.35
C VAL A 73 -0.43 2.95 15.53
N PHE A 74 -0.59 3.49 16.73
CA PHE A 74 -1.51 4.60 17.01
C PHE A 74 -1.15 5.84 16.20
N PHE A 75 0.09 6.33 16.31
CA PHE A 75 0.54 7.50 15.56
C PHE A 75 0.56 7.24 14.04
N GLY A 76 0.94 6.03 13.63
CA GLY A 76 0.93 5.62 12.22
C GLY A 76 -0.47 5.68 11.61
N ASN A 77 -1.48 5.20 12.33
CA ASN A 77 -2.87 5.26 11.88
C ASN A 77 -3.37 6.71 11.71
N VAL A 78 -3.05 7.60 12.66
CA VAL A 78 -3.40 9.03 12.56
C VAL A 78 -2.82 9.66 11.30
N LEU A 79 -1.54 9.38 11.01
CA LEU A 79 -0.87 9.88 9.80
C LEU A 79 -1.47 9.30 8.51
N GLN A 80 -1.77 8.00 8.49
CA GLN A 80 -2.38 7.34 7.33
C GLN A 80 -3.78 7.89 7.02
N MET A 81 -4.62 8.09 8.04
CA MET A 81 -5.95 8.68 7.87
C MET A 81 -5.88 10.11 7.37
N TYR A 82 -4.89 10.89 7.81
CA TYR A 82 -4.67 12.25 7.30
C TYR A 82 -4.45 12.25 5.78
N VAL A 83 -3.57 11.39 5.29
CA VAL A 83 -3.28 11.27 3.84
C VAL A 83 -4.53 10.86 3.05
N ILE A 84 -5.32 9.92 3.58
CA ILE A 84 -6.57 9.47 2.94
C ILE A 84 -7.56 10.64 2.80
N ILE A 85 -7.74 11.43 3.88
CA ILE A 85 -8.67 12.57 3.89
C ILE A 85 -8.18 13.66 2.93
N GLU A 86 -6.89 13.99 2.96
CA GLU A 86 -6.28 14.99 2.08
C GLU A 86 -6.43 14.60 0.60
N MET A 87 -6.42 13.31 0.28
CA MET A 87 -6.62 12.83 -1.09
C MET A 87 -8.10 12.77 -1.51
N LEU A 88 -9.02 12.40 -0.61
CA LEU A 88 -10.45 12.20 -0.94
C LEU A 88 -11.32 13.45 -0.81
N TRP A 89 -10.99 14.37 0.09
CA TRP A 89 -11.82 15.54 0.39
C TRP A 89 -11.85 16.60 -0.73
N PRO A 90 -10.74 16.98 -1.39
CA PRO A 90 -10.75 18.08 -2.36
C PRO A 90 -11.72 17.88 -3.54
N PRO A 91 -11.82 16.69 -4.18
CA PRO A 91 -12.82 16.45 -5.21
C PRO A 91 -14.26 16.59 -4.70
N LEU A 92 -14.52 16.19 -3.45
CA LEU A 92 -15.85 16.28 -2.84
C LEU A 92 -16.19 17.73 -2.49
N ARG A 93 -15.25 18.48 -1.90
CA ARG A 93 -15.38 19.91 -1.61
C ARG A 93 -15.69 20.71 -2.87
N LYS A 94 -14.94 20.49 -3.96
CA LYS A 94 -15.19 21.15 -5.25
C LYS A 94 -16.62 20.92 -5.76
N ARG A 95 -17.16 19.70 -5.61
CA ARG A 95 -18.56 19.39 -5.97
C ARG A 95 -19.58 20.11 -5.08
N LEU A 96 -19.29 20.31 -3.81
CA LEU A 96 -20.17 21.02 -2.87
C LEU A 96 -20.15 22.54 -3.09
N GLU A 97 -18.99 23.10 -3.41
CA GLU A 97 -18.84 24.51 -3.80
C GLU A 97 -19.61 24.82 -5.09
N MET A 98 -19.53 23.94 -6.10
CA MET A 98 -20.32 24.05 -7.33
C MET A 98 -21.84 24.05 -7.09
N ARG A 99 -22.30 23.42 -5.99
CA ARG A 99 -23.71 23.41 -5.58
C ARG A 99 -24.11 24.63 -4.74
N LYS A 100 -23.24 25.65 -4.63
CA LYS A 100 -23.45 26.88 -3.84
C LYS A 100 -23.86 26.62 -2.38
N LYS A 101 -23.33 25.55 -1.75
CA LYS A 101 -23.56 25.32 -0.32
C LYS A 101 -22.80 26.35 0.52
N SER A 102 -23.39 26.75 1.65
CA SER A 102 -22.74 27.65 2.63
C SER A 102 -21.50 26.99 3.23
N GLU A 103 -20.49 27.81 3.53
CA GLU A 103 -19.20 27.37 4.08
C GLU A 103 -19.33 26.60 5.39
N THR A 104 -20.28 26.99 6.25
CA THR A 104 -20.58 26.27 7.51
C THR A 104 -21.08 24.84 7.25
N VAL A 105 -21.83 24.63 6.16
CA VAL A 105 -22.32 23.30 5.77
C VAL A 105 -21.19 22.46 5.18
N ILE A 106 -20.26 23.08 4.48
CA ILE A 106 -19.08 22.39 3.93
C ILE A 106 -18.17 21.90 5.07
N LEU A 107 -17.91 22.74 6.08
CA LEU A 107 -17.15 22.36 7.28
C LEU A 107 -17.84 21.23 8.06
N GLY A 108 -19.17 21.31 8.25
CA GLY A 108 -19.92 20.23 8.90
C GLY A 108 -19.83 18.90 8.15
N LEU A 109 -19.88 18.93 6.81
CA LEU A 109 -19.70 17.75 5.96
C LEU A 109 -18.25 17.22 6.00
N GLU A 110 -17.26 18.08 6.18
CA GLU A 110 -15.85 17.68 6.32
C GLU A 110 -15.64 16.84 7.58
N TYR A 111 -16.15 17.32 8.73
CA TYR A 111 -16.10 16.58 9.98
C TYR A 111 -16.86 15.26 9.89
N LEU A 112 -18.06 15.28 9.28
CA LEU A 112 -18.86 14.07 9.07
C LEU A 112 -18.12 13.06 8.18
N PHE A 113 -17.47 13.53 7.11
CA PHE A 113 -16.67 12.70 6.22
C PHE A 113 -15.48 12.08 6.97
N ARG A 114 -14.74 12.86 7.75
CA ARG A 114 -13.63 12.38 8.58
C ARG A 114 -14.09 11.30 9.56
N VAL A 115 -15.18 11.54 10.29
CA VAL A 115 -15.77 10.55 11.20
C VAL A 115 -16.21 9.30 10.43
N GLY A 116 -16.84 9.47 9.26
CA GLY A 116 -17.27 8.37 8.41
C GLY A 116 -16.12 7.45 7.97
N VAL A 117 -14.99 8.03 7.54
CA VAL A 117 -13.80 7.26 7.14
C VAL A 117 -13.21 6.48 8.34
N VAL A 118 -13.13 7.11 9.52
CA VAL A 118 -12.65 6.47 10.75
C VAL A 118 -13.58 5.32 11.15
N CYS A 119 -14.88 5.55 11.16
CA CYS A 119 -15.88 4.52 11.49
C CYS A 119 -15.83 3.36 10.49
N PHE A 120 -15.67 3.64 9.21
CA PHE A 120 -15.51 2.61 8.19
C PHE A 120 -14.26 1.75 8.43
N ALA A 121 -13.11 2.37 8.75
CA ALA A 121 -11.90 1.64 9.10
C ALA A 121 -12.10 0.78 10.37
N MET A 122 -12.81 1.30 11.37
CA MET A 122 -13.12 0.58 12.60
C MET A 122 -14.06 -0.61 12.35
N LEU A 123 -15.07 -0.45 11.49
CA LEU A 123 -15.96 -1.55 11.10
C LEU A 123 -15.19 -2.70 10.44
N TRP A 124 -14.24 -2.39 9.57
CA TRP A 124 -13.36 -3.39 8.97
C TRP A 124 -12.48 -4.11 10.00
N ALA A 125 -11.92 -3.37 10.96
CA ALA A 125 -11.12 -3.96 12.03
C ALA A 125 -11.94 -4.91 12.93
N ILE A 126 -13.23 -4.62 13.14
CA ILE A 126 -14.12 -5.51 13.91
C ILE A 126 -14.55 -6.72 13.08
N ALA A 127 -14.78 -6.56 11.77
CA ALA A 127 -15.27 -7.62 10.90
C ALA A 127 -14.26 -8.76 10.70
N ILE A 128 -12.96 -8.45 10.64
CA ILE A 128 -11.89 -9.44 10.40
C ILE A 128 -10.76 -9.21 11.41
N PRO A 129 -10.75 -9.92 12.55
CA PRO A 129 -9.74 -9.75 13.60
C PRO A 129 -8.40 -10.43 13.28
N ASN A 130 -8.37 -11.30 12.26
CA ASN A 130 -7.22 -12.12 11.88
C ASN A 130 -6.28 -11.36 10.92
N LEU A 131 -5.13 -10.92 11.42
CA LEU A 131 -4.14 -10.16 10.65
C LEU A 131 -3.46 -10.99 9.55
N ASP A 132 -3.30 -12.29 9.81
CA ASP A 132 -2.75 -13.29 8.89
C ASP A 132 -3.57 -13.45 7.60
N GLU A 133 -4.88 -13.20 7.66
CA GLU A 133 -5.77 -13.32 6.50
C GLU A 133 -5.89 -11.98 5.75
N ILE A 134 -6.04 -10.88 6.49
CA ILE A 134 -6.31 -9.58 5.87
C ILE A 134 -5.09 -9.00 5.16
N ILE A 135 -3.88 -9.18 5.70
CA ILE A 135 -2.65 -8.60 5.14
C ILE A 135 -2.35 -9.20 3.74
N PRO A 136 -2.33 -10.54 3.55
CA PRO A 136 -2.13 -11.11 2.23
C PRO A 136 -3.28 -10.79 1.28
N PHE A 137 -4.53 -10.78 1.75
CA PHE A 137 -5.69 -10.46 0.92
C PHE A 137 -5.61 -9.04 0.33
N VAL A 138 -5.32 -8.03 1.16
CA VAL A 138 -5.17 -6.64 0.71
C VAL A 138 -3.94 -6.49 -0.19
N GLY A 139 -2.84 -7.17 0.14
CA GLY A 139 -1.62 -7.16 -0.68
C GLY A 139 -1.83 -7.75 -2.08
N ILE A 140 -2.53 -8.87 -2.20
CA ILE A 140 -2.80 -9.52 -3.48
C ILE A 140 -3.82 -8.75 -4.31
N THR A 141 -4.83 -8.14 -3.67
CA THR A 141 -5.83 -7.35 -4.37
C THR A 141 -5.29 -5.96 -4.73
N ALA A 142 -5.22 -5.05 -3.77
CA ALA A 142 -4.80 -3.67 -4.01
C ALA A 142 -3.32 -3.56 -4.38
N GLY A 143 -2.45 -4.37 -3.77
CA GLY A 143 -1.01 -4.33 -4.04
C GLY A 143 -0.65 -4.76 -5.46
N MET A 144 -1.20 -5.87 -5.98
CA MET A 144 -0.93 -6.30 -7.36
C MET A 144 -1.52 -5.32 -8.38
N LEU A 145 -2.70 -4.75 -8.09
CA LEU A 145 -3.31 -3.72 -8.92
C LEU A 145 -2.41 -2.49 -9.01
N LEU A 146 -1.96 -1.95 -7.88
CA LEU A 146 -1.17 -0.72 -7.83
C LEU A 146 0.29 -0.89 -8.24
N SER A 147 0.86 -2.08 -8.06
CA SER A 147 2.28 -2.34 -8.34
C SER A 147 2.54 -2.81 -9.76
N LEU A 148 1.62 -3.56 -10.39
CA LEU A 148 1.85 -4.17 -11.71
C LEU A 148 0.80 -3.70 -12.72
N ILE A 149 -0.49 -3.95 -12.45
CA ILE A 149 -1.54 -3.80 -13.46
C ILE A 149 -1.76 -2.33 -13.84
N ILE A 150 -1.98 -1.46 -12.86
CA ILE A 150 -2.27 -0.04 -13.11
C ILE A 150 -1.07 0.67 -13.77
N PRO A 151 0.18 0.55 -13.24
CA PRO A 151 1.34 1.17 -13.89
C PRO A 151 1.52 0.71 -15.33
N SER A 152 1.41 -0.59 -15.61
CA SER A 152 1.58 -1.11 -16.98
C SER A 152 0.48 -0.67 -17.94
N ILE A 153 -0.79 -0.60 -17.49
CA ILE A 153 -1.88 -0.08 -18.32
C ILE A 153 -1.71 1.41 -18.58
N VAL A 154 -1.37 2.19 -17.56
CA VAL A 154 -1.16 3.64 -17.70
C VAL A 154 0.03 3.92 -18.62
N ASP A 155 1.14 3.20 -18.46
CA ASP A 155 2.33 3.33 -19.31
C ASP A 155 1.98 3.02 -20.78
N LEU A 156 1.26 1.92 -21.01
CA LEU A 156 0.79 1.54 -22.35
C LEU A 156 -0.13 2.61 -22.96
N ILE A 157 -1.11 3.14 -22.23
CA ILE A 157 -2.07 4.11 -22.77
C ILE A 157 -1.41 5.48 -23.01
N VAL A 158 -0.64 5.98 -22.05
CA VAL A 158 -0.08 7.33 -22.08
C VAL A 158 1.09 7.43 -23.06
N PHE A 159 2.03 6.49 -23.00
CA PHE A 159 3.27 6.57 -23.78
C PHE A 159 3.20 5.87 -25.13
N SER A 160 2.20 5.02 -25.39
CA SER A 160 2.03 4.39 -26.71
C SER A 160 2.10 5.40 -27.83
N ARG A 161 1.28 6.46 -27.80
CA ARG A 161 1.21 7.42 -28.90
C ARG A 161 2.56 8.04 -29.26
N VAL A 162 3.32 8.47 -28.25
CA VAL A 162 4.64 9.09 -28.42
C VAL A 162 5.67 8.07 -28.93
N ARG A 163 5.64 6.84 -28.39
CA ARG A 163 6.56 5.76 -28.77
C ARG A 163 6.27 5.24 -30.17
N PHE A 164 5.00 5.15 -30.56
CA PHE A 164 4.58 4.68 -31.88
C PHE A 164 4.95 5.65 -33.02
N GLU A 165 5.13 6.94 -32.75
CA GLU A 165 5.63 7.91 -33.75
C GLU A 165 7.16 7.89 -33.88
N ASN A 166 7.89 7.83 -32.76
CA ASN A 166 9.34 8.07 -32.77
C ASN A 166 10.24 6.81 -32.79
N ASP A 167 9.75 5.66 -32.33
CA ASP A 167 10.61 4.47 -32.18
C ASP A 167 10.68 3.59 -33.44
N SER A 168 11.68 2.71 -33.47
CA SER A 168 11.78 1.62 -34.43
C SER A 168 10.74 0.52 -34.18
N THR A 169 10.40 -0.28 -35.20
CA THR A 169 9.40 -1.37 -35.10
C THR A 169 9.73 -2.37 -33.98
N LEU A 170 11.02 -2.69 -33.78
CA LEU A 170 11.46 -3.62 -32.72
C LEU A 170 11.25 -3.04 -31.32
N GLN A 171 11.53 -1.75 -31.12
CA GLN A 171 11.32 -1.09 -29.83
C GLN A 171 9.84 -0.99 -29.46
N LYS A 172 8.96 -0.77 -30.45
CA LYS A 172 7.50 -0.77 -30.24
C LYS A 172 6.99 -2.13 -29.79
N ILE A 173 7.43 -3.20 -30.47
CA ILE A 173 7.06 -4.56 -30.10
C ILE A 173 7.58 -4.88 -28.69
N TRP A 174 8.83 -4.56 -28.38
CA TRP A 174 9.41 -4.77 -27.05
C TRP A 174 8.62 -4.05 -25.96
N PHE A 175 8.29 -2.78 -26.17
CA PHE A 175 7.51 -1.97 -25.23
C PHE A 175 6.14 -2.58 -24.93
N VAL A 176 5.41 -2.98 -25.98
CA VAL A 176 4.08 -3.60 -25.82
C VAL A 176 4.19 -4.95 -25.13
N VAL A 177 5.16 -5.79 -25.52
CA VAL A 177 5.36 -7.11 -24.94
C VAL A 177 5.74 -7.01 -23.46
N HIS A 178 6.62 -6.08 -23.09
CA HIS A 178 7.03 -5.89 -21.70
C HIS A 178 5.86 -5.46 -20.80
N ASN A 179 5.08 -4.47 -21.24
CA ASN A 179 3.91 -4.02 -20.49
C ASN A 179 2.78 -5.07 -20.45
N ALA A 180 2.57 -5.80 -21.55
CA ALA A 180 1.62 -6.92 -21.57
C ALA A 180 2.05 -8.05 -20.62
N PHE A 181 3.34 -8.36 -20.57
CA PHE A 181 3.90 -9.35 -19.65
C PHE A 181 3.69 -8.96 -18.18
N LEU A 182 4.00 -7.71 -17.80
CA LEU A 182 3.79 -7.22 -16.44
C LEU A 182 2.31 -7.24 -16.04
N CYS A 183 1.42 -6.83 -16.95
CA CYS A 183 -0.02 -6.87 -16.72
C CYS A 183 -0.53 -8.32 -16.55
N LEU A 184 -0.07 -9.24 -17.39
CA LEU A 184 -0.46 -10.66 -17.33
C LEU A 184 0.05 -11.32 -16.05
N MET A 185 1.30 -11.03 -15.66
CA MET A 185 1.87 -11.49 -14.40
C MET A 185 1.08 -10.96 -13.19
N GLY A 186 0.70 -9.68 -13.21
CA GLY A 186 -0.16 -9.08 -12.19
C GLY A 186 -1.52 -9.78 -12.10
N CYS A 187 -2.19 -10.04 -13.23
CA CYS A 187 -3.45 -10.78 -13.27
C CYS A 187 -3.29 -12.21 -12.75
N PHE A 188 -2.21 -12.89 -13.13
CA PHE A 188 -1.93 -14.25 -12.66
C PHE A 188 -1.77 -14.31 -11.14
N PHE A 189 -0.99 -13.39 -10.55
CA PHE A 189 -0.84 -13.32 -9.09
C PHE A 189 -2.12 -12.93 -8.38
N LEU A 190 -2.90 -12.03 -8.96
CA LEU A 190 -4.19 -11.62 -8.39
C LEU A 190 -5.15 -12.82 -8.34
N VAL A 191 -5.31 -13.56 -9.44
CA VAL A 191 -6.21 -14.73 -9.49
C VAL A 191 -5.73 -15.84 -8.56
N SER A 192 -4.45 -16.24 -8.69
CA SER A 192 -3.89 -17.35 -7.91
C SER A 192 -3.89 -17.03 -6.42
N GLY A 193 -3.51 -15.80 -6.06
CA GLY A 193 -3.49 -15.37 -4.67
C GLY A 193 -4.89 -15.15 -4.08
N LEU A 194 -5.85 -14.66 -4.87
CA LEU A 194 -7.25 -14.54 -4.41
C LEU A 194 -7.84 -15.92 -4.15
N GLN A 195 -7.58 -16.89 -5.03
CA GLN A 195 -8.01 -18.27 -4.83
C GLN A 195 -7.41 -18.85 -3.55
N ALA A 196 -6.11 -18.69 -3.31
CA ALA A 196 -5.45 -19.18 -2.10
C ALA A 196 -6.06 -18.57 -0.82
N ASN A 197 -6.30 -17.25 -0.81
CA ASN A 197 -6.90 -16.58 0.34
C ASN A 197 -8.36 -17.00 0.57
N ILE A 198 -9.18 -17.13 -0.49
CA ILE A 198 -10.57 -17.57 -0.36
C ILE A 198 -10.62 -19.00 0.19
N VAL A 199 -9.78 -19.90 -0.32
CA VAL A 199 -9.69 -21.27 0.19
C VAL A 199 -9.29 -21.28 1.67
N SER A 200 -8.31 -20.45 2.07
CA SER A 200 -7.92 -20.32 3.47
C SER A 200 -9.07 -19.80 4.35
N LEU A 201 -9.89 -18.88 3.84
CA LEU A 201 -11.01 -18.30 4.57
C LEU A 201 -12.20 -19.27 4.69
N VAL A 202 -12.44 -20.08 3.66
CA VAL A 202 -13.57 -21.03 3.58
C VAL A 202 -13.30 -22.33 4.34
N ASN A 203 -12.04 -22.77 4.42
CA ASN A 203 -11.66 -24.00 5.12
C ASN A 203 -11.37 -23.81 6.63
N LYS A 204 -11.76 -22.67 7.21
CA LYS A 204 -11.80 -22.43 8.67
C LYS A 204 -13.15 -22.83 9.24
#